data_AF-A0A9D4Z2S9-F1
#
_entry.id   AF-A0A9D4Z2S9-F1
#
_cell.length_a   1.000
_cell.length_b   1.000
_cell.length_c   1.000
_cell.angle_alpha   90.00
_cell.angle_beta   90.00
_cell.angle_gamma   90.00
#
_symmetry.space_group_name_H-M   'P 1'
#
loop_
_entity.id
_entity.type
_entity.pdbx_description
1 polymer ?
#
loop_
_entity_poly.entity_id
_entity_poly.type
_entity_poly.pdbx_seq_one_letter_code
_entity_poly.pdbx_strand_id
1 'polypeptide(L)'
;MAALVGDAAGARAVRIEQAWRALFANPSEWWDYRPSKSNPNYPDFRHKASREPLWLDNPLTPSWVDSLVPSLPTSLVSPRIHSLILCGDLHQALHLLSSVNPLVSEGFHSLVCSETPW
;
A
#
# COMPACT_ATOMS: atom_id res chain seq x y z
N MET A 1 17.48 -31.84 25.85
CA MET A 1 16.12 -31.52 25.38
C MET A 1 16.10 -30.08 24.86
N ALA A 2 16.47 -29.84 23.59
CA ALA A 2 16.33 -28.52 22.98
C ALA A 2 16.30 -28.64 21.43
N ALA A 3 15.12 -28.87 20.86
CA ALA A 3 14.89 -28.76 19.43
C ALA A 3 13.40 -28.53 19.16
N LEU A 4 12.87 -27.30 19.32
CA LEU A 4 11.50 -26.92 18.91
C LEU A 4 11.30 -25.42 18.58
N VAL A 5 12.36 -24.63 18.31
CA VAL A 5 12.20 -23.18 18.01
C VAL A 5 12.23 -22.87 16.49
N GLY A 6 12.60 -23.84 15.64
CA GLY A 6 12.80 -23.63 14.19
C GLY A 6 11.54 -23.64 13.32
N ASP A 7 10.48 -24.35 13.72
CA ASP A 7 9.32 -24.60 12.84
C ASP A 7 8.36 -23.41 12.72
N ALA A 8 8.08 -22.73 13.84
CA ALA A 8 7.10 -21.64 13.87
C ALA A 8 7.57 -20.39 13.09
N ALA A 9 8.87 -20.08 13.16
CA ALA A 9 9.46 -18.99 12.41
C ALA A 9 9.44 -19.26 10.90
N GLY A 10 9.78 -20.50 10.50
CA GLY A 10 9.69 -20.94 9.11
C GLY A 10 8.26 -20.89 8.57
N ALA A 11 7.29 -21.44 9.31
CA ALA A 11 5.88 -21.39 8.94
C ALA A 11 5.36 -19.95 8.81
N ARG A 12 5.79 -19.04 9.69
CA ARG A 12 5.44 -17.63 9.61
C ARG A 12 6.04 -16.95 8.38
N ALA A 13 7.29 -17.23 8.05
CA ALA A 13 7.95 -16.70 6.86
C ALA A 13 7.22 -17.12 5.58
N VAL A 14 6.83 -18.41 5.48
CA VAL A 14 6.05 -18.94 4.35
C VAL A 14 4.72 -18.20 4.20
N ARG A 15 3.98 -17.98 5.31
CA ARG A 15 2.72 -17.23 5.26
C ARG A 15 2.89 -15.78 4.80
N ILE A 16 3.96 -15.12 5.26
CA ILE A 16 4.26 -13.73 4.87
C ILE A 16 4.61 -13.66 3.38
N GLU A 17 5.44 -14.57 2.89
CA GLU A 17 5.77 -14.65 1.46
C GLU A 17 4.53 -14.94 0.59
N GLN A 18 3.65 -15.84 1.04
CA GLN A 18 2.38 -16.11 0.35
C GLN A 18 1.48 -14.88 0.31
N ALA A 19 1.38 -14.12 1.40
CA ALA A 19 0.62 -12.88 1.44
C ALA A 19 1.22 -11.82 0.50
N TRP A 20 2.55 -11.68 0.44
CA TRP A 20 3.22 -10.82 -0.55
C TRP A 20 2.90 -11.25 -1.98
N ARG A 21 2.98 -12.55 -2.30
CA ARG A 21 2.62 -13.06 -3.63
C ARG A 21 1.16 -12.80 -3.98
N ALA A 22 0.25 -12.98 -3.02
CA ALA A 22 -1.17 -12.68 -3.22
C ALA A 22 -1.42 -11.19 -3.51
N LEU A 23 -0.66 -10.29 -2.86
CA LEU A 23 -0.69 -8.86 -3.12
C LEU A 23 -0.29 -8.55 -4.56
N PHE A 24 0.79 -9.14 -5.07
CA PHE A 24 1.20 -8.92 -6.46
C PHE A 24 0.30 -9.63 -7.49
N ALA A 25 -0.32 -10.75 -7.12
CA ALA A 25 -1.26 -11.46 -7.99
C ALA A 25 -2.58 -10.68 -8.16
N ASN A 26 -3.14 -10.18 -7.06
CA ASN A 26 -4.42 -9.45 -7.04
C ASN A 26 -4.29 -8.17 -6.22
N PRO A 27 -3.60 -7.14 -6.74
CA PRO A 27 -3.38 -5.90 -5.98
C PRO A 27 -4.71 -5.25 -5.57
N SER A 28 -5.73 -5.28 -6.42
CA SER A 28 -7.04 -4.66 -6.12
C SER A 28 -7.71 -5.14 -4.81
N GLU A 29 -7.33 -6.30 -4.26
CA GLU A 29 -7.85 -6.84 -3.01
C GLU A 29 -7.13 -6.30 -1.75
N TRP A 30 -6.11 -5.45 -1.94
CA TRP A 30 -5.29 -4.92 -0.86
C TRP A 30 -5.46 -3.41 -0.71
N TRP A 31 -5.32 -2.94 0.52
CA TRP A 31 -5.25 -1.53 0.88
C TRP A 31 -3.79 -1.12 1.12
N ASP A 32 -3.35 -0.01 0.53
CA ASP A 32 -2.08 0.63 0.86
C ASP A 32 -2.28 1.70 1.95
N TYR A 33 -1.69 1.46 3.12
CA TYR A 33 -1.76 2.37 4.26
C TYR A 33 -0.51 3.22 4.45
N ARG A 34 0.54 3.03 3.63
CA ARG A 34 1.79 3.81 3.68
C ARG A 34 1.58 5.34 3.72
N PRO A 35 0.71 5.96 2.89
CA PRO A 35 0.52 7.42 2.93
C PRO A 35 -0.24 7.91 4.18
N SER A 36 -0.91 7.01 4.89
CA SER A 36 -1.75 7.33 6.06
C SER A 36 -1.13 6.90 7.39
N LYS A 37 0.09 6.35 7.35
CA LYS A 37 0.73 5.72 8.50
C LYS A 37 1.30 6.79 9.44
N SER A 38 0.55 7.11 10.50
CA SER A 38 1.03 7.95 11.60
C SER A 38 1.74 7.14 12.70
N ASN A 39 1.54 5.82 12.72
CA ASN A 39 2.06 4.92 13.76
C ASN A 39 2.96 3.84 13.13
N PRO A 40 4.17 3.60 13.66
CA PRO A 40 5.10 2.60 13.11
C PRO A 40 4.56 1.16 13.23
N ASN A 41 3.75 0.89 14.26
CA ASN A 41 3.13 -0.43 14.49
C ASN A 41 1.98 -0.75 13.52
N TYR A 42 1.52 0.22 12.73
CA TYR A 42 0.43 -0.03 11.78
C TYR A 42 0.96 -0.77 10.53
N PRO A 43 0.23 -1.74 9.96
CA PRO A 43 0.65 -2.43 8.76
C PRO A 43 0.70 -1.50 7.55
N ASP A 44 1.66 -1.75 6.65
CA ASP A 44 1.81 -1.00 5.40
C ASP A 44 0.76 -1.42 4.38
N PHE A 45 0.48 -2.73 4.29
CA PHE A 45 -0.59 -3.26 3.46
C PHE A 45 -1.54 -4.14 4.25
N ARG A 46 -2.80 -4.15 3.83
CA ARG A 46 -3.82 -5.01 4.44
C ARG A 46 -4.78 -5.58 3.41
N HIS A 47 -5.02 -6.87 3.48
CA HIS A 47 -6.04 -7.50 2.64
C HIS A 47 -7.45 -7.01 3.03
N LYS A 48 -8.30 -6.76 2.05
CA LYS A 48 -9.69 -6.30 2.24
C LYS A 48 -10.55 -7.34 2.98
N ALA A 49 -10.55 -8.59 2.50
CA ALA A 49 -11.33 -9.69 3.08
C ALA A 49 -10.63 -10.44 4.23
N SER A 50 -9.45 -11.06 4.01
CA SER A 50 -8.74 -11.85 5.02
C SER A 50 -8.17 -11.03 6.18
N ARG A 51 -8.08 -9.70 6.02
CA ARG A 51 -7.49 -8.76 7.00
C ARG A 51 -6.03 -9.03 7.32
N GLU A 52 -5.33 -9.83 6.49
CA GLU A 52 -3.93 -10.15 6.67
C GLU A 52 -3.05 -8.89 6.58
N PRO A 53 -2.21 -8.63 7.59
CA PRO A 53 -1.34 -7.47 7.61
C PRO A 53 0.05 -7.78 7.04
N LEU A 54 0.60 -6.84 6.29
CA LEU A 54 1.97 -6.86 5.77
C LEU A 54 2.70 -5.59 6.19
N TRP A 55 3.96 -5.77 6.61
CA TRP A 55 4.87 -4.68 6.97
C TRP A 55 6.11 -4.78 6.09
N LEU A 56 6.59 -3.65 5.58
CA LEU A 56 7.85 -3.58 4.83
C LEU A 56 9.05 -3.79 5.76
N ASP A 57 8.99 -3.23 6.97
CA ASP A 57 10.05 -3.31 7.99
C ASP A 57 10.21 -4.70 8.65
N ASN A 58 9.42 -5.69 8.24
CA ASN A 58 9.46 -7.01 8.84
C ASN A 58 10.72 -7.79 8.38
N PRO A 59 11.51 -8.41 9.28
CA PRO A 59 12.68 -9.20 8.91
C PRO A 59 12.38 -10.44 8.04
N LEU A 60 11.10 -10.85 7.98
CA LEU A 60 10.63 -11.95 7.14
C LEU A 60 10.17 -11.49 5.75
N THR A 61 10.27 -10.20 5.45
CA THR A 61 9.95 -9.65 4.13
C THR A 61 10.98 -10.14 3.10
N PRO A 62 10.54 -10.73 1.98
CA PRO A 62 11.45 -11.14 0.92
C PRO A 62 12.16 -9.93 0.27
N SER A 63 13.45 -10.05 -0.02
CA SER A 63 14.27 -8.96 -0.58
C SER A 63 13.81 -8.46 -1.96
N TRP A 64 13.05 -9.25 -2.70
CA TRP A 64 12.48 -8.85 -3.99
C TRP A 64 11.28 -7.90 -3.84
N VAL A 65 10.69 -7.79 -2.66
CA VAL A 65 9.52 -6.93 -2.41
C VAL A 65 9.91 -5.46 -2.54
N ASP A 66 11.07 -5.07 -2.02
CA ASP A 66 11.50 -3.66 -1.98
C ASP A 66 11.64 -3.04 -3.38
N SER A 67 12.04 -3.84 -4.38
CA SER A 67 12.16 -3.37 -5.76
C SER A 67 10.83 -3.36 -6.52
N LEU A 68 9.84 -4.13 -6.09
CA LEU A 68 8.52 -4.25 -6.74
C LEU A 68 7.45 -3.38 -6.10
N VAL A 69 7.61 -2.99 -4.83
CA VAL A 69 6.66 -2.11 -4.13
C VAL A 69 6.44 -0.75 -4.84
N PRO A 70 7.46 -0.11 -5.44
CA PRO A 70 7.24 1.11 -6.22
C PRO A 70 6.44 0.90 -7.51
N SER A 71 6.41 -0.32 -8.06
CA SER A 71 5.70 -0.64 -9.32
C SER A 71 4.26 -1.09 -9.11
N LEU A 72 3.78 -1.12 -7.86
CA LEU A 72 2.41 -1.47 -7.55
C LEU A 72 1.40 -0.45 -8.11
N PRO A 73 0.25 -0.92 -8.62
CA PRO A 73 -0.73 -0.03 -9.20
C PRO A 73 -1.37 0.85 -8.13
N THR A 74 -1.61 2.12 -8.47
CA THR A 74 -2.30 3.10 -7.61
C THR A 74 -3.72 2.67 -7.20
N SER A 75 -4.29 1.65 -7.85
CA SER A 75 -5.55 1.01 -7.46
C SER A 75 -5.55 0.45 -6.03
N LEU A 76 -4.37 0.29 -5.42
CA LEU A 76 -4.19 0.07 -3.98
C LEU A 76 -4.54 1.30 -3.12
N VAL A 77 -5.37 2.22 -3.62
CA VAL A 77 -5.69 3.48 -2.94
C VAL A 77 -6.04 3.25 -1.48
N SER A 78 -5.33 3.89 -0.54
CA SER A 78 -5.67 3.89 0.88
C SER A 78 -7.17 4.07 1.10
N PRO A 79 -7.79 3.45 2.12
CA PRO A 79 -9.20 3.70 2.43
C PRO A 79 -9.51 5.19 2.61
N ARG A 80 -8.52 5.99 3.05
CA ARG A 80 -8.66 7.45 3.13
C ARG A 80 -8.79 8.08 1.74
N ILE A 81 -7.94 7.70 0.79
CA ILE A 81 -8.00 8.20 -0.59
C ILE A 81 -9.26 7.71 -1.29
N HIS A 82 -9.64 6.44 -1.10
CA HIS A 82 -10.87 5.89 -1.64
C HIS A 82 -12.10 6.64 -1.12
N SER A 83 -12.15 6.95 0.18
CA SER A 83 -13.20 7.80 0.75
C SER A 83 -13.20 9.21 0.15
N LEU A 84 -12.03 9.82 -0.05
CA LEU A 84 -11.91 11.16 -0.64
C LEU A 84 -12.40 11.20 -2.09
N ILE A 85 -12.08 10.17 -2.88
CA ILE A 85 -12.58 10.01 -4.24
C ILE A 85 -14.12 9.86 -4.25
N LEU A 86 -14.66 9.05 -3.33
CA LEU A 86 -16.11 8.82 -3.24
C LEU A 86 -16.90 10.04 -2.74
N CYS A 87 -16.30 10.90 -1.90
CA CYS A 87 -16.96 12.12 -1.43
C CYS A 87 -16.72 13.34 -2.34
N GLY A 88 -16.09 13.16 -3.51
CA GLY A 88 -15.87 14.21 -4.51
C GLY A 88 -14.69 15.15 -4.24
N ASP A 89 -13.88 14.86 -3.22
CA ASP A 89 -12.70 15.67 -2.86
C ASP A 89 -11.46 15.20 -3.63
N LEU A 90 -11.51 15.39 -4.95
CA LEU A 90 -10.45 14.96 -5.87
C LEU A 90 -9.14 15.74 -5.66
N HIS A 91 -9.19 16.96 -5.12
CA HIS A 91 -7.99 17.77 -4.86
C HIS A 91 -7.14 17.16 -3.75
N GLN A 92 -7.77 16.84 -2.60
CA GLN A 92 -7.08 16.17 -1.50
C GLN A 92 -6.63 14.75 -1.89
N ALA A 93 -7.44 14.03 -2.68
CA ALA A 93 -7.08 12.71 -3.19
C ALA A 93 -5.84 12.77 -4.09
N LEU A 94 -5.78 13.71 -5.04
CA LEU A 94 -4.64 13.86 -5.96
C LEU A 94 -3.35 14.22 -5.22
N HIS A 95 -3.42 15.09 -4.22
CA HIS A 95 -2.28 15.44 -3.36
C HIS A 95 -1.73 14.22 -2.57
N LEU A 96 -2.61 13.32 -2.12
CA LEU A 96 -2.17 12.09 -1.45
C LEU A 96 -1.61 11.06 -2.43
N LEU A 97 -2.09 11.05 -3.69
CA LEU A 97 -1.59 10.18 -4.75
C LEU A 97 -0.21 10.60 -5.26
N SER A 98 0.07 11.91 -5.35
CA SER A 98 1.39 12.42 -5.80
C SER A 98 2.52 12.05 -4.83
N SER A 99 2.22 11.89 -3.53
CA SER A 99 3.18 11.39 -2.54
C SER A 99 3.54 9.90 -2.72
N VAL A 100 2.78 9.15 -3.52
CA VAL A 100 2.93 7.68 -3.67
C VAL A 100 3.66 7.31 -4.97
N ASN A 101 3.75 8.22 -5.95
CA ASN A 101 4.41 7.96 -7.22
C ASN A 101 5.17 9.20 -7.72
N PRO A 102 6.51 9.23 -7.68
CA PRO A 102 7.27 10.39 -8.15
C PRO A 102 7.16 10.63 -9.67
N LEU A 103 6.52 9.72 -10.43
CA LEU A 103 6.32 9.87 -11.89
C LEU A 103 5.03 10.61 -12.29
N VAL A 104 4.22 11.08 -11.34
CA VAL A 104 2.97 11.85 -11.62
C VAL A 104 3.15 13.37 -11.53
N SER A 105 4.33 13.85 -11.16
CA SER A 105 4.49 15.27 -10.77
C SER A 105 4.58 16.28 -11.93
N GLU A 106 4.74 15.85 -13.19
CA GLU A 106 4.95 16.80 -14.31
C GLU A 106 3.69 17.10 -15.15
N GLY A 107 2.53 16.49 -14.87
CA GLY A 107 1.34 16.60 -15.73
C GLY A 107 0.13 17.37 -15.19
N PHE A 108 -0.01 17.53 -13.87
CA PHE A 108 -1.29 17.94 -13.27
C PHE A 108 -1.40 19.41 -12.86
N HIS A 109 -0.30 20.18 -12.82
CA HIS A 109 -0.35 21.61 -12.50
C HIS A 109 -0.99 22.49 -13.59
N SER A 110 -1.29 21.95 -14.78
CA SER A 110 -1.80 22.74 -15.91
C SER A 110 -3.32 22.66 -16.12
N LEU A 111 -4.05 21.81 -15.39
CA LEU A 111 -5.48 21.56 -15.66
C LEU A 111 -6.45 22.13 -14.60
N VAL A 112 -5.95 22.74 -13.53
CA VAL A 112 -6.78 23.39 -12.50
C VAL A 112 -6.57 24.90 -12.54
N CYS A 113 -6.92 25.54 -13.65
CA CYS A 113 -7.00 27.01 -13.69
C CYS A 113 -7.99 27.58 -14.71
N SER A 114 -8.88 26.77 -15.31
CA SER A 114 -9.73 27.25 -16.41
C SER A 114 -11.22 27.21 -16.19
N GLU A 115 -11.77 26.86 -15.01
CA GLU A 115 -13.23 26.89 -14.82
C GLU A 115 -13.65 27.33 -13.41
N THR A 116 -13.77 28.64 -13.21
CA THR A 116 -14.88 29.28 -12.46
C THR A 116 -14.93 30.78 -12.78
N PRO A 117 -15.92 31.25 -13.57
CA PRO A 117 -16.34 32.64 -13.59
C PRO A 117 -17.50 32.87 -12.59
N TRP A 118 -17.26 33.78 -11.64
CA TRP A 118 -18.17 34.44 -10.68
C TRP A 118 -18.67 33.63 -9.47
#